data_AF-A0A369VSR1-F1
#
_entry.id   AF-A0A369VSR1-F1
#
_cell.length_a   1.000
_cell.length_b   1.000
_cell.length_c   1.000
_cell.angle_alpha   90.00
_cell.angle_beta   90.00
_cell.angle_gamma   90.00
#
_symmetry.space_group_name_H-M   'P 1'
#
loop_
_entity.id
_entity.type
_entity.pdbx_description
1 polymer ?
#
loop_
_entity_poly.entity_id
_entity_poly.type
_entity_poly.pdbx_seq_one_letter_code
_entity_poly.pdbx_strand_id
1 'polypeptide(L)'
;MEYTFTLKYQLTDDDRDPDALVERLGEAGCDDALVGIGQPGRLALEFTREADSADAAVRSALADVRSAVPAARLIEVAPDLVGLTDVADIVGVSRQNMRKLMLAHPGSFPAPVHEGSASIWHLADVLAWLQAKGSYSLAMDVLEVACVALQVNVVKEGRRLSRSASDELEALVE
;
A
#
# COMPACT_ATOMS: atom_id res chain seq x y z
N MET A 1 11.97 7.68 -13.18
CA MET A 1 11.33 8.45 -12.10
C MET A 1 11.59 7.72 -10.81
N GLU A 2 11.63 8.41 -9.68
CA GLU A 2 11.83 7.81 -8.36
C GLU A 2 10.48 7.61 -7.69
N TYR A 3 10.25 6.42 -7.11
CA TYR A 3 9.00 6.04 -6.47
C TYR A 3 9.23 5.56 -5.05
N THR A 4 8.50 6.14 -4.08
CA THR A 4 8.58 5.74 -2.68
C THR A 4 7.37 4.90 -2.29
N PHE A 5 7.63 3.71 -1.73
CA PHE A 5 6.59 2.80 -1.23
C PHE A 5 7.16 1.85 -0.18
N THR A 6 6.28 1.26 0.63
CA THR A 6 6.70 0.29 1.66
C THR A 6 6.08 -1.08 1.39
N LEU A 7 6.92 -2.11 1.34
CA LEU A 7 6.46 -3.50 1.40
C LEU A 7 6.54 -4.01 2.83
N LYS A 8 5.42 -4.49 3.37
CA LYS A 8 5.38 -5.07 4.73
C LYS A 8 5.16 -6.56 4.66
N TYR A 9 5.96 -7.31 5.39
CA TYR A 9 5.96 -8.77 5.43
C TYR A 9 5.90 -9.32 6.85
N GLN A 10 5.30 -10.50 6.96
CA GLN A 10 5.43 -11.39 8.10
C GLN A 10 6.58 -12.35 7.80
N LEU A 11 7.60 -12.33 8.65
CA LEU A 11 8.70 -13.29 8.61
C LEU A 11 8.30 -14.60 9.30
N THR A 12 8.92 -15.69 8.85
CA THR A 12 8.91 -17.01 9.50
C THR A 12 10.10 -17.16 10.45
N ASP A 13 10.08 -18.20 11.29
CA ASP A 13 11.11 -18.42 12.32
C ASP A 13 12.53 -18.62 11.77
N ASP A 14 12.67 -18.96 10.48
CA ASP A 14 13.95 -19.20 9.82
C ASP A 14 14.70 -17.90 9.44
N ASP A 15 14.04 -16.72 9.47
CA ASP A 15 14.63 -15.43 9.11
C ASP A 15 14.92 -14.54 10.35
N ARG A 16 15.35 -15.17 11.45
CA ARG A 16 15.55 -14.49 12.74
C ARG A 16 16.88 -13.74 12.88
N ASP A 17 17.83 -13.96 11.99
CA ASP A 17 19.10 -13.22 11.97
C ASP A 17 18.95 -11.97 11.10
N PRO A 18 18.88 -10.77 11.71
CA PRO A 18 18.67 -9.52 10.98
C PRO A 18 19.82 -9.19 10.02
N ASP A 19 21.06 -9.52 10.39
CA ASP A 19 22.24 -9.14 9.60
C ASP A 19 22.29 -9.97 8.32
N ALA A 20 22.12 -11.30 8.44
CA ALA A 20 22.04 -12.20 7.29
C ALA A 20 20.84 -11.89 6.38
N LEU A 21 19.71 -11.43 6.96
CA LEU A 21 18.54 -11.01 6.20
C LEU A 21 18.82 -9.76 5.36
N VAL A 22 19.48 -8.75 5.95
CA VAL A 22 19.86 -7.51 5.26
C VAL A 22 20.83 -7.81 4.12
N GLU A 23 21.83 -8.67 4.34
CA GLU A 23 22.78 -9.07 3.29
C GLU A 23 22.06 -9.74 2.11
N ARG A 24 21.18 -10.72 2.37
CA ARG A 24 20.39 -11.40 1.33
C ARG A 24 19.49 -10.44 0.54
N LEU A 25 18.89 -9.46 1.22
CA LEU A 25 18.06 -8.44 0.57
C LEU A 25 18.90 -7.54 -0.34
N GLY A 26 20.07 -7.10 0.13
CA GLY A 26 21.00 -6.32 -0.68
C GLY A 26 21.48 -7.08 -1.92
N GLU A 27 21.90 -8.34 -1.76
CA GLU A 27 22.32 -9.21 -2.89
C GLU A 27 21.20 -9.46 -3.91
N ALA A 28 19.94 -9.45 -3.47
CA ALA A 28 18.78 -9.61 -4.34
C ALA A 28 18.33 -8.31 -5.04
N GLY A 29 19.03 -7.19 -4.84
CA GLY A 29 18.71 -5.91 -5.47
C GLY A 29 17.71 -5.06 -4.69
N CYS A 30 17.61 -5.23 -3.36
CA CYS A 30 16.88 -4.31 -2.46
C CYS A 30 17.84 -3.34 -1.75
N ASP A 31 18.89 -2.87 -2.42
CA ASP A 31 19.86 -1.90 -1.90
C ASP A 31 19.31 -0.46 -1.84
N ASP A 32 18.19 -0.22 -2.52
CA ASP A 32 17.40 1.00 -2.55
C ASP A 32 16.29 1.06 -1.49
N ALA A 33 16.30 0.12 -0.53
CA ALA A 33 15.29 0.02 0.53
C ALA A 33 15.87 0.23 1.92
N LEU A 34 15.18 1.04 2.73
CA LEU A 34 15.39 1.10 4.17
C LEU A 34 14.72 -0.12 4.84
N VAL A 35 15.53 -0.94 5.50
CA VAL A 35 15.09 -2.17 6.18
C VAL A 35 14.65 -1.88 7.62
N GLY A 36 13.39 -2.17 7.93
CA GLY A 36 12.80 -2.03 9.27
C GLY A 36 12.42 -3.38 9.88
N ILE A 37 13.09 -3.77 10.97
CA ILE A 37 12.86 -5.03 11.72
C ILE A 37 12.50 -4.74 13.19
N GLY A 38 11.86 -3.59 13.45
CA GLY A 38 11.58 -3.11 14.80
C GLY A 38 10.54 -3.92 15.59
N GLN A 39 9.79 -4.81 14.93
CA GLN A 39 8.80 -5.68 15.55
C GLN A 39 9.14 -7.15 15.26
N PRO A 40 9.17 -8.04 16.29
CA PRO A 40 9.46 -9.46 16.08
C PRO A 40 8.54 -10.10 15.02
N GLY A 41 9.14 -10.77 14.04
CA GLY A 41 8.43 -11.41 12.93
C GLY A 41 7.84 -10.44 11.90
N ARG A 42 8.19 -9.15 11.93
CA ARG A 42 7.80 -8.17 10.91
C ARG A 42 9.03 -7.67 10.17
N LEU A 43 8.87 -7.53 8.87
CA LEU A 43 9.82 -6.88 7.99
C LEU A 43 9.08 -5.77 7.26
N ALA A 44 9.61 -4.55 7.32
CA ALA A 44 9.19 -3.43 6.49
C ALA A 44 10.36 -3.02 5.60
N LEU A 45 10.09 -2.81 4.31
CA LEU A 45 11.07 -2.35 3.34
C LEU A 45 10.51 -1.09 2.69
N GLU A 46 11.04 0.06 3.07
CA GLU A 46 10.70 1.34 2.46
C GLU A 46 11.65 1.59 1.29
N PHE A 47 11.14 1.38 0.08
CA PHE A 47 11.88 1.56 -1.16
C PHE A 47 11.85 3.02 -1.59
N THR A 48 12.95 3.47 -2.17
CA THR A 48 13.05 4.67 -3.00
C THR A 48 13.61 4.22 -4.34
N ARG A 49 12.73 3.69 -5.19
CA ARG A 49 13.12 2.91 -6.38
C ARG A 49 13.01 3.71 -7.66
N GLU A 50 14.06 3.72 -8.46
CA GLU A 50 14.03 4.27 -9.82
C GLU A 50 13.40 3.28 -10.80
N ALA A 51 12.40 3.73 -11.56
CA ALA A 51 11.78 2.95 -12.63
C ALA A 51 11.10 3.83 -13.68
N ASP A 52 10.68 3.19 -14.79
CA ASP A 52 9.87 3.82 -15.84
C ASP A 52 8.41 4.05 -15.43
N SER A 53 7.91 3.29 -14.44
CA SER A 53 6.55 3.42 -13.91
C SER A 53 6.46 2.89 -12.47
N ALA A 54 5.45 3.33 -11.72
CA ALA A 54 5.16 2.81 -10.38
C ALA A 54 4.88 1.30 -10.40
N ASP A 55 4.23 0.80 -11.46
CA ASP A 55 3.96 -0.63 -11.64
C ASP A 55 5.26 -1.43 -11.75
N ALA A 56 6.21 -0.96 -12.56
CA ALA A 56 7.52 -1.59 -12.70
C ALA A 56 8.32 -1.52 -11.38
N ALA A 57 8.27 -0.39 -10.67
CA ALA A 57 8.95 -0.22 -9.38
C ALA A 57 8.44 -1.22 -8.34
N VAL A 58 7.12 -1.29 -8.13
CA VAL A 58 6.53 -2.18 -7.12
C VAL A 58 6.69 -3.66 -7.50
N ARG A 59 6.49 -4.02 -8.77
CA ARG A 59 6.62 -5.42 -9.22
C ARG A 59 8.04 -5.95 -9.13
N SER A 60 9.04 -5.14 -9.51
CA SER A 60 10.44 -5.53 -9.36
C SER A 60 10.79 -5.72 -7.89
N ALA A 61 10.40 -4.79 -7.01
CA ALA A 61 10.66 -4.92 -5.58
C ALA A 61 9.99 -6.15 -4.96
N LEU A 62 8.75 -6.48 -5.37
CA LEU A 62 8.09 -7.72 -4.96
C LEU A 62 8.83 -8.98 -5.43
N ALA A 63 9.42 -8.95 -6.64
CA ALA A 63 10.19 -10.07 -7.16
C ALA A 63 11.51 -10.25 -6.40
N ASP A 64 12.22 -9.15 -6.15
CA ASP A 64 13.50 -9.14 -5.44
C ASP A 64 13.34 -9.65 -4.01
N VAL A 65 12.34 -9.14 -3.27
CA VAL A 65 12.06 -9.61 -1.91
C VAL A 65 11.61 -11.07 -1.88
N ARG A 66 10.83 -11.52 -2.88
CA ARG A 66 10.44 -12.93 -2.98
C ARG A 66 11.63 -13.85 -3.26
N SER A 67 12.62 -13.38 -4.00
CA SER A 67 13.87 -14.09 -4.24
C SER A 67 14.71 -14.16 -2.96
N ALA A 68 14.86 -13.03 -2.28
CA ALA A 68 15.64 -12.91 -1.04
C ALA A 68 15.03 -13.71 0.11
N VAL A 69 13.71 -13.64 0.30
CA VAL A 69 12.99 -14.18 1.47
C VAL A 69 11.73 -14.94 1.06
N PRO A 70 11.87 -16.13 0.43
CA PRO A 70 10.73 -16.82 -0.20
C PRO A 70 9.61 -17.26 0.76
N ALA A 71 9.94 -17.44 2.05
CA ALA A 71 9.00 -17.84 3.09
C ALA A 71 8.22 -16.66 3.68
N ALA A 72 8.66 -15.41 3.43
CA ALA A 72 7.99 -14.22 3.93
C ALA A 72 6.61 -14.06 3.30
N ARG A 73 5.62 -13.74 4.13
CA ARG A 73 4.24 -13.51 3.67
C ARG A 73 3.98 -12.02 3.57
N LEU A 74 3.63 -11.55 2.37
CA LEU A 74 3.22 -10.15 2.16
C LEU A 74 2.01 -9.82 3.02
N ILE A 75 2.15 -8.82 3.87
CA ILE A 75 1.07 -8.23 4.68
C ILE A 75 0.36 -7.17 3.86
N GLU A 76 1.09 -6.16 3.34
CA GLU A 76 0.51 -5.10 2.51
C GLU A 76 1.61 -4.34 1.76
N VAL A 77 1.19 -3.64 0.70
CA VAL A 77 1.95 -2.55 0.07
C VAL A 77 1.34 -1.23 0.54
N ALA A 78 2.18 -0.30 0.98
CA ALA A 78 1.79 1.05 1.38
C ALA A 78 2.47 2.10 0.48
N PRO A 79 1.84 3.27 0.26
CA PRO A 79 0.58 3.70 0.85
C PRO A 79 -0.66 3.21 0.07
N ASP A 80 -1.63 2.62 0.77
CA ASP A 80 -2.92 2.20 0.22
C ASP A 80 -4.05 2.34 1.25
N LEU A 81 -4.05 1.49 2.29
CA LEU A 81 -5.06 1.52 3.35
C LEU A 81 -4.76 2.65 4.34
N VAL A 82 -5.55 3.73 4.28
CA VAL A 82 -5.28 4.98 5.00
C VAL A 82 -6.48 5.49 5.77
N GLY A 83 -6.22 6.15 6.91
CA GLY A 83 -7.19 7.00 7.59
C GLY A 83 -7.14 8.45 7.09
N LEU A 84 -8.08 9.28 7.55
CA LEU A 84 -8.11 10.71 7.19
C LEU A 84 -6.87 11.49 7.66
N THR A 85 -6.15 10.99 8.66
CA THR A 85 -4.89 11.61 9.11
C THR A 85 -3.82 11.41 8.06
N ASP A 86 -3.62 10.16 7.61
CA ASP A 86 -2.57 9.84 6.63
C ASP A 86 -2.82 10.55 5.30
N VAL A 87 -4.08 10.60 4.85
CA VAL A 87 -4.46 11.39 3.66
C VAL A 87 -4.14 12.87 3.85
N ALA A 88 -4.44 13.42 5.02
CA ALA A 88 -4.20 14.84 5.29
C ALA A 88 -2.70 15.16 5.25
N ASP A 89 -1.86 14.28 5.80
CA ASP A 89 -0.41 14.42 5.79
C ASP A 89 0.15 14.34 4.36
N ILE A 90 -0.33 13.39 3.54
CA ILE A 90 0.05 13.24 2.13
C ILE A 90 -0.33 14.46 1.29
N VAL A 91 -1.53 15.01 1.52
CA VAL A 91 -2.07 16.13 0.73
C VAL A 91 -1.61 17.50 1.29
N GLY A 92 -0.97 17.53 2.46
CA GLY A 92 -0.48 18.75 3.09
C GLY A 92 -1.57 19.62 3.72
N VAL A 93 -2.64 19.00 4.24
CA VAL A 93 -3.75 19.69 4.93
C VAL A 93 -3.94 19.14 6.34
N SER A 94 -4.83 19.76 7.14
CA SER A 94 -5.16 19.22 8.46
C SER A 94 -6.18 18.09 8.38
N ARG A 95 -6.11 17.13 9.31
CA ARG A 95 -7.13 16.09 9.47
C ARG A 95 -8.55 16.67 9.58
N GLN A 96 -8.70 17.81 10.27
CA GLN A 96 -10.00 18.48 10.40
C GLN A 96 -10.52 18.99 9.05
N ASN A 97 -9.64 19.46 8.16
CA ASN A 97 -9.99 19.85 6.79
C ASN A 97 -10.53 18.64 6.01
N MET A 98 -9.83 17.51 6.03
CA MET A 98 -10.27 16.27 5.38
C MET A 98 -11.62 15.78 5.92
N ARG A 99 -11.79 15.79 7.25
CA ARG A 99 -13.08 15.42 7.87
C ARG A 99 -14.21 16.34 7.42
N LYS A 100 -13.97 17.65 7.36
CA LYS A 100 -14.97 18.62 6.89
C LYS A 100 -15.35 18.36 5.42
N LEU A 101 -14.38 18.03 4.56
CA LEU A 101 -14.64 17.71 3.15
C LEU A 101 -15.48 16.46 2.97
N MET A 102 -15.16 15.39 3.71
CA MET A 102 -15.94 14.16 3.72
C MET A 102 -17.39 14.44 4.11
N LEU A 103 -17.61 15.14 5.23
CA LEU A 103 -18.96 15.47 5.72
C LEU A 103 -19.74 16.40 4.79
N ALA A 104 -19.06 17.27 4.04
CA ALA A 104 -19.70 18.16 3.09
C ALA A 104 -20.09 17.47 1.77
N HIS A 105 -19.59 16.26 1.50
CA HIS A 105 -19.80 15.54 0.25
C HIS A 105 -20.20 14.07 0.46
N PRO A 106 -21.28 13.80 1.21
CA PRO A 106 -21.64 12.43 1.60
C PRO A 106 -21.99 11.52 0.41
N GLY A 107 -22.43 12.09 -0.72
CA GLY A 107 -22.80 11.31 -1.91
C GLY A 107 -21.70 11.15 -2.97
N SER A 108 -20.53 11.77 -2.78
CA SER A 108 -19.44 11.66 -3.75
C SER A 108 -18.08 11.36 -3.15
N PHE A 109 -17.87 11.62 -1.86
CA PHE A 109 -16.65 11.19 -1.18
C PHE A 109 -16.58 9.65 -1.21
N PRO A 110 -15.40 9.04 -1.45
CA PRO A 110 -15.28 7.59 -1.56
C PRO A 110 -15.82 6.85 -0.34
N ALA A 111 -16.45 5.71 -0.58
CA ALA A 111 -16.88 4.82 0.49
C ALA A 111 -15.66 4.22 1.20
N PRO A 112 -15.67 4.12 2.54
CA PRO A 112 -14.61 3.44 3.26
C PRO A 112 -14.64 1.92 3.01
N VAL A 113 -13.47 1.30 2.94
CA VAL A 113 -13.33 -0.16 2.88
C VAL A 113 -13.51 -0.82 4.24
N HIS A 114 -13.36 -0.03 5.31
CA HIS A 114 -13.63 -0.45 6.67
C HIS A 114 -14.25 0.70 7.45
N GLU A 115 -15.33 0.41 8.16
CA GLU A 115 -16.00 1.35 9.06
C GLU A 115 -16.09 0.74 10.46
N GLY A 116 -15.23 1.22 11.37
CA GLY A 116 -15.16 0.77 12.76
C GLY A 116 -14.80 1.92 13.71
N SER A 117 -13.95 1.65 14.70
CA SER A 117 -13.42 2.72 15.57
C SER A 117 -12.60 3.76 14.80
N ALA A 118 -11.95 3.31 13.72
CA ALA A 118 -11.40 4.14 12.67
C ALA A 118 -12.02 3.72 11.33
N SER A 119 -12.24 4.70 10.47
CA SER A 119 -12.61 4.46 9.07
C SER A 119 -11.34 4.40 8.21
N ILE A 120 -11.30 3.47 7.27
CA ILE A 120 -10.17 3.23 6.38
C ILE A 120 -10.65 3.32 4.94
N TRP A 121 -9.85 3.93 4.07
CA TRP A 121 -10.07 4.05 2.64
C TRP A 121 -8.87 3.53 1.87
N HIS A 122 -9.08 3.20 0.61
CA HIS A 122 -7.99 3.18 -0.35
C HIS A 122 -7.55 4.61 -0.67
N LEU A 123 -6.25 4.87 -0.56
CA LEU A 123 -5.68 6.18 -0.84
C LEU A 123 -5.94 6.59 -2.29
N ALA A 124 -5.84 5.64 -3.24
CA ALA A 124 -6.07 5.89 -4.66
C ALA A 124 -7.45 6.53 -4.92
N ASP A 125 -8.51 6.01 -4.29
CA ASP A 125 -9.87 6.51 -4.47
C ASP A 125 -10.02 7.95 -3.93
N VAL A 126 -9.44 8.22 -2.76
CA VAL A 126 -9.50 9.54 -2.13
C VAL A 126 -8.70 10.55 -2.94
N LEU A 127 -7.50 10.19 -3.41
CA LEU A 127 -6.67 11.06 -4.25
C LEU A 127 -7.32 11.33 -5.60
N ALA A 128 -7.91 10.32 -6.26
CA ALA A 128 -8.65 10.48 -7.51
C ALA A 128 -9.84 11.45 -7.34
N TRP A 129 -10.58 11.31 -6.23
CA TRP A 129 -11.69 12.23 -5.91
C TRP A 129 -11.21 13.67 -5.68
N LEU A 130 -10.11 13.85 -4.94
CA LEU A 130 -9.52 15.17 -4.68
C LEU A 130 -9.01 15.82 -5.98
N GLN A 131 -8.38 15.03 -6.87
CA GLN A 131 -7.91 15.50 -8.17
C GLN A 131 -9.06 15.98 -9.06
N ALA A 132 -10.16 15.21 -9.11
CA ALA A 132 -11.35 15.56 -9.89
C ALA A 132 -11.99 16.89 -9.45
N LYS A 133 -11.77 17.30 -8.20
CA LYS A 133 -12.22 18.61 -7.69
C LYS A 133 -11.32 19.79 -8.06
N GLY A 134 -10.12 19.53 -8.57
CA GLY A 134 -9.19 20.56 -9.05
C GLY A 134 -8.57 21.44 -7.97
N SER A 135 -8.78 21.14 -6.68
CA SER A 135 -8.34 21.97 -5.56
C SER A 135 -7.01 21.54 -4.93
N TYR A 136 -6.39 20.47 -5.43
CA TYR A 136 -5.18 19.89 -4.85
C TYR A 136 -4.13 19.62 -5.93
N SER A 137 -2.92 20.17 -5.76
CA SER A 137 -1.75 19.75 -6.52
C SER A 137 -1.21 18.46 -5.91
N LEU A 138 -1.75 17.33 -6.33
CA LEU A 138 -1.29 16.02 -5.89
C LEU A 138 -0.04 15.64 -6.68
N ALA A 139 0.95 15.10 -5.98
CA ALA A 139 2.11 14.53 -6.62
C ALA A 139 1.67 13.26 -7.38
N MET A 140 1.81 13.29 -8.71
CA MET A 140 1.28 12.25 -9.61
C MET A 140 1.89 10.88 -9.34
N ASP A 141 3.15 10.86 -8.92
CA ASP A 141 3.90 9.70 -8.43
C ASP A 141 3.21 9.01 -7.25
N VAL A 142 2.72 9.76 -6.26
CA VAL A 142 2.02 9.19 -5.10
C VAL A 142 0.70 8.54 -5.51
N LEU A 143 -0.05 9.16 -6.44
CA LEU A 143 -1.28 8.57 -6.98
C LEU A 143 -0.98 7.29 -7.77
N GLU A 144 0.06 7.30 -8.60
CA GLU A 144 0.49 6.11 -9.36
C GLU A 144 0.85 4.95 -8.42
N VAL A 145 1.65 5.22 -7.38
CA VAL A 145 2.01 4.22 -6.36
C VAL A 145 0.77 3.71 -5.63
N ALA A 146 -0.12 4.60 -5.19
CA ALA A 146 -1.34 4.22 -4.48
C ALA A 146 -2.24 3.30 -5.34
N CYS A 147 -2.36 3.59 -6.64
CA CYS A 147 -3.10 2.75 -7.58
C CYS A 147 -2.52 1.34 -7.68
N VAL A 148 -1.20 1.22 -7.75
CA VAL A 148 -0.52 -0.09 -7.83
C VAL A 148 -0.59 -0.83 -6.50
N ALA A 149 -0.40 -0.14 -5.38
CA ALA A 149 -0.51 -0.70 -4.05
C ALA A 149 -1.91 -1.29 -3.78
N LEU A 150 -2.97 -0.57 -4.17
CA LEU A 150 -4.35 -1.05 -4.16
C LEU A 150 -4.47 -2.38 -4.92
N GLN A 151 -4.00 -2.42 -6.17
CA GLN A 151 -4.09 -3.64 -6.99
C GLN A 151 -3.41 -4.83 -6.32
N VAL A 152 -2.20 -4.64 -5.78
CA VAL A 152 -1.46 -5.71 -5.10
C VAL A 152 -2.22 -6.17 -3.85
N ASN A 153 -2.74 -5.25 -3.05
CA ASN A 153 -3.45 -5.56 -1.81
C ASN A 153 -4.78 -6.29 -2.07
N VAL A 154 -5.55 -5.85 -3.07
CA VAL A 154 -6.79 -6.50 -3.50
C VAL A 154 -6.51 -7.90 -4.04
N VAL A 155 -5.51 -8.09 -4.91
CA VAL A 155 -5.13 -9.42 -5.42
C VAL A 155 -4.71 -10.35 -4.28
N LYS A 156 -3.93 -9.84 -3.31
CA LYS A 156 -3.51 -10.59 -2.13
C LYS A 156 -4.71 -11.06 -1.29
N GLU A 157 -5.70 -10.20 -1.04
CA GLU A 157 -6.90 -10.58 -0.29
C GLU A 157 -7.82 -11.50 -1.09
N GLY A 158 -7.98 -11.28 -2.40
CA GLY A 158 -8.78 -12.13 -3.29
C GLY A 158 -8.32 -13.59 -3.31
N ARG A 159 -7.03 -13.86 -3.08
CA ARG A 159 -6.51 -15.24 -2.95
C ARG A 159 -7.07 -16.02 -1.76
N ARG A 160 -7.74 -15.35 -0.81
CA ARG A 160 -8.40 -15.99 0.33
C ARG A 160 -9.77 -16.57 -0.04
N LEU A 161 -10.34 -16.15 -1.17
CA LEU A 161 -11.61 -16.63 -1.67
C LEU A 161 -11.40 -17.85 -2.59
N SER A 162 -12.32 -18.82 -2.52
CA SER A 162 -12.43 -19.82 -3.58
C SER A 162 -13.12 -19.20 -4.79
N ARG A 163 -12.82 -19.71 -6.00
CA ARG A 163 -13.46 -19.20 -7.23
C ARG A 163 -15.00 -19.28 -7.16
N SER A 164 -15.54 -20.39 -6.66
CA SER A 164 -16.99 -20.57 -6.52
C SER A 164 -17.63 -19.55 -5.57
N ALA A 165 -16.96 -19.21 -4.47
CA ALA A 165 -17.45 -18.21 -3.53
C ALA A 165 -17.31 -16.79 -4.10
N SER A 166 -16.30 -16.52 -4.93
CA SER A 166 -16.14 -15.24 -5.64
C SER A 166 -17.35 -14.97 -6.54
N ASP A 167 -17.66 -15.91 -7.44
CA ASP A 167 -18.74 -15.75 -8.42
C ASP A 167 -20.11 -15.55 -7.75
N GLU A 168 -20.39 -16.26 -6.65
CA GLU A 168 -21.65 -16.14 -5.90
C GLU A 168 -21.77 -14.81 -5.14
N LEU A 169 -20.66 -14.33 -4.54
CA LEU A 169 -20.66 -13.11 -3.74
C LEU A 169 -20.60 -11.85 -4.62
N GLU A 170 -19.89 -11.89 -5.75
CA GLU A 170 -19.82 -10.77 -6.71
C GLU A 170 -21.21 -10.32 -7.15
N ALA A 171 -22.13 -11.26 -7.41
CA ALA A 171 -23.51 -10.96 -7.78
C ALA A 171 -24.34 -10.26 -6.68
N LEU A 172 -23.84 -10.20 -5.44
CA LEU A 172 -24.56 -9.67 -4.27
C LEU A 172 -24.00 -8.34 -3.75
N VAL A 173 -22.80 -7.94 -4.17
CA VAL A 173 -22.05 -6.79 -3.61
C VAL A 173 -21.93 -5.61 -4.57
N GLU A 174 -22.52 -5.68 -5.76
CA GLU A 174 -22.65 -4.59 -6.74
C GLU A 174 -23.94 -3.76 -6.57
#